data_AF-A0A536NR80-F1
#
_entry.id   AF-A0A536NR80-F1
#
_cell.length_a   1.000
_cell.length_b   1.000
_cell.length_c   1.000
_cell.angle_alpha   90.00
_cell.angle_beta   90.00
_cell.angle_gamma   90.00
#
_symmetry.space_group_name_H-M   'P 1'
#
loop_
_entity.id
_entity.type
_entity.pdbx_description
1 polymer ?
#
loop_
_entity_poly.entity_id
_entity_poly.type
_entity_poly.pdbx_seq_one_letter_code
_entity_poly.pdbx_strand_id
1 'polypeptide(L)'
;QATVYRGPMVGKAIEAMMIQVDWGRLDYLVIDLPPGTGDASLTLAQAVPITGVAIVCTPQDVATDIAVKALQMFRKLNVTPLGLIENMSW
;
A
#
# COMPACT_ATOMS: atom_id res chain seq x y z
N GLN A 1 -10.14 -8.94 22.43
CA GLN A 1 -11.29 -8.58 21.57
C GLN A 1 -10.72 -7.89 20.34
N ALA A 2 -11.11 -8.27 19.12
CA ALA A 2 -10.59 -7.62 17.92
C ALA A 2 -11.25 -6.24 17.77
N THR A 3 -10.47 -5.18 17.93
CA THR A 3 -10.93 -3.80 17.73
C THR A 3 -11.09 -3.56 16.23
N VAL A 4 -12.31 -3.26 15.78
CA VAL A 4 -12.58 -2.93 14.38
C VAL A 4 -12.10 -1.51 14.10
N TYR A 5 -11.01 -1.37 13.35
CA TYR A 5 -10.54 -0.07 12.88
C TYR A 5 -11.40 0.38 11.69
N ARG A 6 -12.04 1.56 11.80
CA ARG A 6 -12.83 2.16 10.71
C ARG A 6 -12.17 3.43 10.18
N GLY A 7 -12.21 3.62 8.86
CA GLY A 7 -11.83 4.83 8.11
C GLY A 7 -10.76 5.72 8.77
N PRO A 8 -11.13 6.76 9.55
CA PRO A 8 -10.18 7.70 10.16
C PRO A 8 -9.20 7.06 11.16
N MET A 9 -9.59 5.96 11.81
CA MET A 9 -8.72 5.27 12.77
C MET A 9 -7.57 4.53 12.07
N VAL A 10 -7.76 4.09 10.82
CA VAL A 10 -6.71 3.43 10.04
C VAL A 10 -5.62 4.43 9.70
N GLY A 11 -6.00 5.64 9.26
CA GLY A 11 -5.04 6.73 9.02
C GLY A 11 -4.22 7.09 10.25
N LYS A 12 -4.89 7.24 11.41
CA LYS A 12 -4.19 7.50 12.69
C LYS A 12 -3.26 6.37 13.12
N ALA A 13 -3.66 5.12 12.90
CA ALA A 13 -2.82 3.97 13.22
C ALA A 13 -1.58 3.91 12.32
N ILE A 14 -1.75 4.19 11.02
CA ILE A 14 -0.66 4.31 10.06
C ILE A 14 0.30 5.43 10.49
N GLU A 15 -0.22 6.63 10.77
CA GLU A 15 0.60 7.75 11.23
C GLU A 15 1.37 7.40 12.52
N ALA A 16 0.70 6.74 13.47
CA ALA A 16 1.35 6.26 14.69
C ALA A 16 2.45 5.23 14.41
N MET A 17 2.23 4.25 13.53
CA MET A 17 3.27 3.27 13.15
C MET A 17 4.47 3.93 12.48
N MET A 18 4.26 5.00 11.73
CA MET A 18 5.31 5.63 10.93
C MET A 18 6.11 6.67 11.73
N ILE A 19 5.49 7.29 12.75
CA ILE A 19 6.10 8.37 13.53
C ILE A 19 6.46 7.95 14.97
N GLN A 20 5.66 7.10 15.60
CA GLN A 20 5.78 6.78 17.04
C GLN A 20 6.54 5.48 17.32
N VAL A 21 6.83 4.68 16.28
CA VAL A 21 7.63 3.46 16.41
C VAL A 21 9.09 3.77 16.13
N ASP A 22 9.98 3.32 17.02
CA ASP A 22 11.42 3.35 16.78
C ASP A 22 11.83 2.17 15.90
N TRP A 23 11.92 2.43 14.59
CA TRP A 23 12.40 1.46 13.60
C TRP A 23 13.93 1.33 13.60
N GLY A 24 14.66 2.21 14.30
CA GLY A 24 16.11 2.30 14.23
C GLY A 24 16.63 2.65 12.84
N ARG A 25 17.80 2.10 12.49
CA ARG A 25 18.43 2.31 11.19
C ARG A 25 18.06 1.15 10.25
N LEU A 26 17.35 1.46 9.18
CA LEU A 26 16.95 0.51 8.14
C LEU A 26 17.38 1.02 6.77
N ASP A 27 17.78 0.11 5.88
CA ASP A 27 17.95 0.41 4.46
C ASP A 27 16.58 0.45 3.74
N TYR A 28 15.65 -0.42 4.19
CA TYR A 28 14.30 -0.53 3.64
C TYR A 28 13.27 -0.79 4.74
N LEU A 29 12.12 -0.14 4.64
CA LEU A 29 10.92 -0.45 5.41
C LEU A 29 9.83 -0.88 4.41
N VAL A 30 9.43 -2.15 4.46
CA VAL A 30 8.37 -2.70 3.61
C VAL A 30 7.05 -2.58 4.36
N ILE A 31 6.04 -2.01 3.68
CA ILE A 31 4.71 -1.81 4.25
C ILE A 31 3.73 -2.69 3.49
N ASP A 32 3.07 -3.59 4.22
CA ASP A 32 1.96 -4.36 3.68
C ASP A 32 0.67 -3.55 3.78
N LEU A 33 0.05 -3.30 2.63
CA LEU A 33 -1.15 -2.50 2.52
C LEU A 33 -2.38 -3.42 2.54
N PRO A 34 -3.51 -2.99 3.12
CA PRO A 34 -4.76 -3.71 2.96
C PRO A 34 -5.12 -3.84 1.47
N PRO A 35 -5.84 -4.90 1.07
CA PRO A 35 -6.11 -5.16 -0.34
C PRO A 35 -6.92 -4.03 -1.00
N GLY A 36 -6.61 -3.76 -2.26
CA GLY A 36 -7.33 -2.81 -3.10
C GLY A 36 -6.77 -1.38 -3.05
N THR A 37 -7.53 -0.46 -3.66
CA THR A 37 -7.18 0.97 -3.81
C THR A 37 -7.95 1.86 -2.84
N GLY A 38 -8.32 1.31 -1.68
CA GLY A 38 -9.15 2.01 -0.69
C GLY A 38 -8.43 3.15 0.03
N ASP A 39 -9.16 3.84 0.90
CA ASP A 39 -8.70 5.03 1.61
C ASP A 39 -7.37 4.84 2.37
N ALA A 40 -7.07 3.63 2.84
CA ALA A 40 -5.83 3.36 3.58
C ALA A 40 -4.58 3.55 2.72
N SER A 41 -4.58 3.07 1.47
CA SER A 41 -3.46 3.19 0.53
C SER A 41 -3.24 4.66 0.14
N LEU A 42 -4.32 5.41 -0.05
CA LEU A 42 -4.29 6.85 -0.30
C LEU A 42 -3.78 7.62 0.92
N THR A 43 -4.29 7.29 2.11
CA THR A 43 -3.89 7.93 3.37
C THR A 43 -2.41 7.70 3.64
N LEU A 44 -1.89 6.47 3.44
CA LEU A 44 -0.47 6.20 3.59
C LEU A 44 0.37 7.03 2.61
N ALA A 45 0.00 7.05 1.33
CA ALA A 45 0.71 7.80 0.30
C ALA A 45 0.71 9.31 0.55
N GLN A 46 -0.28 9.83 1.27
CA GLN A 46 -0.35 11.24 1.69
C GLN A 46 0.37 11.51 3.01
N ALA A 47 0.37 10.55 3.94
CA ALA A 47 0.95 10.72 5.27
C ALA A 47 2.47 10.57 5.30
N VAL A 48 3.04 9.77 4.39
CA VAL A 48 4.48 9.44 4.41
C VAL A 48 5.07 9.48 3.00
N PRO A 49 6.29 9.99 2.81
CA PRO A 49 6.97 9.91 1.52
C PRO A 49 7.30 8.45 1.15
N ILE A 50 6.45 7.83 0.33
CA ILE A 50 6.67 6.48 -0.20
C ILE A 50 7.67 6.56 -1.36
N THR A 51 8.76 5.80 -1.27
CA THR A 51 9.80 5.77 -2.31
C THR A 51 9.35 4.98 -3.56
N GLY A 52 8.59 3.92 -3.36
CA GLY A 52 7.97 3.18 -4.45
C GLY A 52 6.95 2.15 -3.99
N VAL A 53 6.23 1.58 -4.95
CA VAL A 53 5.17 0.58 -4.71
C VAL A 53 5.33 -0.62 -5.64
N ALA A 54 5.19 -1.82 -5.11
CA ALA A 54 5.03 -3.05 -5.88
C ALA A 54 3.57 -3.50 -5.79
N ILE A 55 2.95 -3.80 -6.92
CA ILE A 55 1.56 -4.28 -6.96
C ILE A 55 1.59 -5.79 -7.15
N VAL A 56 0.83 -6.53 -6.34
CA VAL A 56 0.70 -7.98 -6.44
C VAL A 56 -0.71 -8.34 -6.91
N CYS A 57 -0.82 -9.20 -7.92
CA CYS A 57 -2.10 -9.71 -8.43
C CYS A 57 -2.01 -11.20 -8.72
N THR A 58 -3.14 -11.82 -9.05
CA THR A 58 -3.23 -13.19 -9.55
C THR A 58 -3.46 -13.18 -11.07
N PRO A 59 -3.20 -14.27 -11.82
CA PRO A 59 -3.19 -14.25 -13.29
C PRO A 59 -4.57 -14.09 -13.95
N GLN A 60 -5.66 -14.06 -13.19
CA GLN A 60 -6.99 -13.85 -13.77
C GLN A 60 -7.10 -12.43 -14.31
N ASP A 61 -7.60 -12.28 -15.54
CA ASP A 61 -7.72 -10.98 -16.25
C ASP A 61 -8.31 -9.86 -15.38
N VAL A 62 -9.35 -10.19 -14.60
CA VAL A 62 -10.01 -9.23 -13.68
C VAL A 62 -9.05 -8.72 -12.60
N ALA A 63 -8.20 -9.58 -12.05
CA ALA A 63 -7.23 -9.19 -11.03
C ALA A 63 -6.11 -8.31 -11.65
N THR A 64 -5.64 -8.66 -12.84
CA THR A 64 -4.66 -7.88 -13.60
C THR A 64 -5.19 -6.49 -13.93
N ASP A 65 -6.44 -6.37 -14.39
CA ASP A 65 -7.09 -5.09 -14.68
C ASP A 65 -7.17 -4.18 -13.44
N ILE A 66 -7.46 -4.75 -12.27
CA ILE A 66 -7.48 -4.01 -11.00
C ILE A 66 -6.07 -3.56 -10.62
N ALA A 67 -5.07 -4.42 -10.82
CA ALA A 67 -3.69 -4.12 -10.50
C ALA A 67 -3.11 -2.98 -11.37
N VAL A 68 -3.44 -2.96 -12.66
CA VAL A 68 -3.08 -1.86 -13.57
C VAL A 68 -3.71 -0.53 -13.12
N LYS A 69 -4.98 -0.55 -12.70
CA LYS A 69 -5.65 0.65 -12.16
C LYS A 69 -4.99 1.14 -10.86
N ALA A 70 -4.61 0.23 -9.96
CA ALA A 70 -3.89 0.57 -8.74
C ALA A 70 -2.52 1.21 -9.05
N LEU A 71 -1.79 0.66 -10.02
CA LEU A 71 -0.52 1.22 -10.47
C LEU A 71 -0.67 2.64 -11.01
N GLN A 72 -1.72 2.90 -11.80
CA GLN A 72 -2.03 4.24 -12.30
C GLN A 72 -2.43 5.21 -11.18
N MET A 73 -3.17 4.76 -10.16
CA MET A 73 -3.49 5.57 -8.98
C MET A 73 -2.22 6.04 -8.27
N PHE A 74 -1.28 5.13 -7.98
CA PHE A 74 -0.03 5.50 -7.31
C PHE A 74 0.83 6.47 -8.14
N ARG A 75 0.85 6.33 -9.47
CA ARG A 75 1.49 7.33 -10.35
C ARG A 75 0.90 8.73 -10.17
N LYS A 76 -0.43 8.85 -10.05
CA LYS A 76 -1.10 10.15 -9.81
C LYS A 76 -0.76 10.74 -8.44
N LEU A 77 -0.35 9.91 -7.50
CA LEU A 77 0.10 10.30 -6.16
C LEU A 77 1.62 10.55 -6.11
N ASN A 78 2.29 10.61 -7.26
CA ASN A 78 3.75 10.75 -7.39
C ASN A 78 4.55 9.63 -6.69
N VAL A 79 3.95 8.44 -6.52
CA VAL A 79 4.63 7.25 -6.02
C VAL A 79 5.14 6.43 -7.20
N THR A 80 6.44 6.10 -7.21
CA THR A 80 7.08 5.34 -8.28
C THR A 80 6.65 3.87 -8.25
N PRO A 81 6.01 3.34 -9.31
CA PRO A 81 5.77 1.91 -9.40
C PRO A 81 7.08 1.16 -9.65
N LEU A 82 7.42 0.23 -8.77
CA LEU A 82 8.58 -0.66 -8.91
C LEU A 82 8.27 -1.83 -9.86
N GLY A 83 7.01 -2.26 -9.93
CA GLY A 83 6.57 -3.32 -10.84
C GLY A 83 5.21 -3.91 -10.49
N LEU A 84 4.75 -4.81 -11.36
CA LEU A 84 3.61 -5.70 -11.15
C LEU A 84 4.14 -7.12 -10.95
N ILE A 85 3.69 -7.79 -9.91
CA ILE A 85 4.05 -9.16 -9.57
C ILE A 85 2.80 -10.02 -9.73
N GLU A 86 2.83 -10.92 -10.72
CA GLU A 86 1.79 -11.93 -10.89
C GLU A 86 2.12 -13.14 -10.01
N ASN A 87 1.30 -13.37 -9.00
CA ASN A 87 1.40 -14.48 -8.07
C ASN A 87 0.44 -15.61 -8.51
N MET A 88 0.75 -16.85 -8.16
CA MET A 88 -0.05 -18.03 -8.51
C MET A 88 -0.17 -18.31 -10.02
N SER A 89 0.86 -17.99 -10.79
CA SER A 89 0.97 -18.19 -12.24
C SER A 89 1.65 -19.52 -12.60
N TRP A 90 0.96 -20.63 -12.31
CA TRP A 90 1.43 -22.01 -12.53
C TRP A 90 0.93 -22.59 -13.86
#